data_AF-A0A6A6HWK3-F1
#
_entry.id   AF-A0A6A6HWK3-F1
#
_cell.length_a   1.000
_cell.length_b   1.000
_cell.length_c   1.000
_cell.angle_alpha   90.00
_cell.angle_beta   90.00
_cell.angle_gamma   90.00
#
_symmetry.space_group_name_H-M   'P 1'
#
loop_
_entity.id
_entity.type
_entity.pdbx_description
1 polymer ?
#
loop_
_entity_poly.entity_id
_entity_poly.type
_entity_poly.pdbx_seq_one_letter_code
_entity_poly.pdbx_strand_id
1 'polypeptide(L)'
;MPNVSRNTTLSNAPSAPNPTASPSTKPQPATATPPPRVAFISGHIEITPGQFSANYAGALDAAIRRGDAFAPSNAGGVDTLALAYLRTHRVSPSRITIYLHRPRPNRKLNATQDRINKMRLGPEVEEKYRKQGYNIRVIQGYHTERDAAMTEASDYDILWVRGDAETAALYGSKYRPGRISGTQKNRDRRLLKDKRTGTPSVT
;
A
#
# COMPACT_ATOMS: atom_id res chain seq x y z
N MET A 1 84.23 0.09 -18.62
CA MET A 1 85.02 0.72 -19.71
C MET A 1 84.34 0.37 -21.02
N PRO A 2 84.07 1.30 -21.96
CA PRO A 2 83.92 2.77 -21.86
C PRO A 2 82.43 3.15 -21.60
N ASN A 3 81.95 4.36 -21.23
CA ASN A 3 82.40 5.76 -21.13
C ASN A 3 82.51 6.62 -22.42
N VAL A 4 81.48 7.44 -22.70
CA VAL A 4 81.49 8.87 -23.12
C VAL A 4 80.09 9.43 -22.73
N SER A 5 79.88 10.46 -21.87
CA SER A 5 79.89 11.93 -22.14
C SER A 5 79.08 12.36 -23.40
N ARG A 6 78.37 13.49 -23.58
CA ARG A 6 77.95 14.74 -22.88
C ARG A 6 76.81 15.37 -23.76
N ASN A 7 76.10 16.49 -23.52
CA ASN A 7 76.11 17.56 -22.49
C ASN A 7 74.72 18.23 -22.36
N THR A 8 74.43 18.81 -21.19
CA THR A 8 73.77 20.12 -20.88
C THR A 8 72.97 20.91 -21.95
N THR A 9 71.70 21.25 -21.63
CA THR A 9 71.20 22.65 -21.67
C THR A 9 70.08 22.91 -20.65
N LEU A 10 70.25 23.93 -19.80
CA LEU A 10 69.18 24.60 -19.04
C LEU A 10 68.63 25.76 -19.90
N SER A 11 67.31 25.95 -19.97
CA SER A 11 66.73 27.26 -20.32
C SER A 11 65.26 27.40 -19.93
N ASN A 12 65.06 28.28 -18.95
CA ASN A 12 63.93 29.18 -18.68
C ASN A 12 62.53 28.84 -19.24
N ALA A 13 61.59 28.71 -18.32
CA ALA A 13 60.18 28.96 -18.57
C ALA A 13 59.89 30.47 -18.73
N PRO A 14 58.85 30.82 -19.49
CA PRO A 14 57.98 31.95 -19.20
C PRO A 14 56.57 31.48 -18.77
N SER A 15 55.96 32.22 -17.85
CA SER A 15 54.70 31.86 -17.18
C SER A 15 53.44 32.13 -18.01
N ALA A 16 52.53 31.14 -18.03
CA ALA A 16 51.06 31.25 -18.21
C ALA A 16 50.53 31.81 -19.56
N PRO A 17 49.34 31.37 -20.00
CA PRO A 17 48.08 31.82 -19.38
C PRO A 17 47.18 30.70 -18.84
N ASN A 18 46.12 31.13 -18.14
CA ASN A 18 45.19 30.30 -17.36
C ASN A 18 44.49 29.17 -18.13
N PRO A 19 44.05 28.09 -17.43
CA PRO A 19 43.28 27.01 -18.01
C PRO A 19 41.92 27.51 -18.53
N THR A 20 41.58 27.10 -19.74
CA THR A 20 40.27 27.32 -20.37
C THR A 20 39.18 26.75 -19.46
N ALA A 21 38.20 27.59 -19.11
CA ALA A 21 37.09 27.17 -18.26
C ALA A 21 36.28 26.05 -18.93
N SER A 22 36.24 24.87 -18.30
CA SER A 22 35.28 23.83 -18.63
C SER A 22 33.86 24.40 -18.54
N PRO A 23 32.96 24.09 -19.49
CA PRO A 23 31.59 24.59 -19.42
C PRO A 23 30.93 24.09 -18.13
N SER A 24 30.46 25.01 -17.31
CA SER A 24 29.82 24.72 -16.03
C SER A 24 28.54 23.90 -16.25
N THR A 25 28.66 22.57 -16.11
CA THR A 25 27.50 21.68 -16.07
C THR A 25 26.68 22.05 -14.84
N LYS A 26 25.61 22.82 -15.07
CA LYS A 26 24.60 23.17 -14.07
C LYS A 26 24.17 21.87 -13.38
N PRO A 27 24.17 21.77 -12.03
CA PRO A 27 23.71 20.56 -11.35
C PRO A 27 22.30 20.23 -11.82
N GLN A 28 22.16 19.14 -12.57
CA GLN A 28 20.87 18.65 -13.00
C GLN A 28 20.11 18.27 -11.72
N PRO A 29 18.93 18.84 -11.46
CA PRO A 29 18.22 18.56 -10.23
C PRO A 29 17.96 17.05 -10.17
N ALA A 30 18.47 16.41 -9.11
CA ALA A 30 18.25 14.99 -8.90
C ALA A 30 16.74 14.72 -8.95
N THR A 31 16.31 13.88 -9.89
CA THR A 31 14.91 13.55 -10.08
C THR A 31 14.39 12.90 -8.80
N ALA A 32 13.66 13.67 -7.99
CA ALA A 32 13.10 13.17 -6.74
C ALA A 32 12.18 11.99 -7.06
N THR A 33 12.51 10.82 -6.52
CA THR A 33 11.67 9.62 -6.65
C THR A 33 10.26 9.98 -6.20
N PRO A 34 9.22 9.72 -7.01
CA PRO A 34 7.85 10.01 -6.61
C PRO A 34 7.50 9.27 -5.31
N PRO A 35 6.64 9.84 -4.45
CA PRO A 35 6.28 9.22 -3.18
C PRO A 35 5.65 7.82 -3.42
N PRO A 36 5.88 6.85 -2.52
CA PRO A 36 5.26 5.54 -2.63
C PRO A 36 3.74 5.62 -2.75
N ARG A 37 3.15 4.91 -3.71
CA ARG A 37 1.69 4.83 -3.87
C ARG A 37 1.08 4.04 -2.70
N VAL A 38 -0.16 4.35 -2.34
CA VAL A 38 -0.90 3.64 -1.31
C VAL A 38 -1.91 2.66 -1.94
N ALA A 39 -1.78 1.38 -1.62
CA ALA A 39 -2.67 0.31 -2.05
C ALA A 39 -3.76 0.02 -1.00
N PHE A 40 -5.04 0.19 -1.33
CA PHE A 40 -6.15 -0.32 -0.51
C PHE A 40 -6.34 -1.81 -0.76
N ILE A 41 -6.07 -2.65 0.25
CA ILE A 41 -6.32 -4.08 0.15
C ILE A 41 -7.77 -4.35 0.56
N SER A 42 -8.58 -4.91 -0.35
CA SER A 42 -10.00 -5.15 -0.09
C SER A 42 -10.45 -6.54 -0.54
N GLY A 43 -11.29 -7.20 0.27
CA GLY A 43 -11.71 -8.56 -0.04
C GLY A 43 -12.72 -9.16 0.94
N HIS A 44 -13.00 -10.45 0.76
CA HIS A 44 -14.01 -11.17 1.51
C HIS A 44 -13.52 -11.60 2.91
N ILE A 45 -14.43 -11.67 3.89
CA ILE A 45 -14.13 -12.17 5.23
C ILE A 45 -13.99 -13.69 5.20
N GLU A 46 -14.90 -14.35 4.48
CA GLU A 46 -14.87 -15.77 4.19
C GLU A 46 -14.02 -16.00 2.94
N ILE A 47 -12.70 -16.20 3.08
CA ILE A 47 -11.78 -16.54 1.99
C ILE A 47 -10.82 -17.66 2.45
N THR A 48 -10.44 -18.57 1.56
CA THR A 48 -9.41 -19.58 1.86
C THR A 48 -7.99 -19.07 1.58
N PRO A 49 -6.95 -19.65 2.21
CA PRO A 49 -5.57 -19.33 1.86
C PRO A 49 -5.25 -19.56 0.37
N GLY A 50 -5.81 -20.61 -0.24
CA GLY A 50 -5.65 -20.87 -1.68
C GLY A 50 -6.26 -19.78 -2.56
N GLN A 51 -7.49 -19.34 -2.25
CA GLN A 51 -8.12 -18.20 -2.94
C GLN A 51 -7.34 -16.90 -2.74
N PHE A 52 -6.77 -16.67 -1.55
CA PHE A 52 -5.91 -15.52 -1.29
C PHE A 52 -4.64 -15.57 -2.15
N SER A 53 -3.91 -16.69 -2.15
CA SER A 53 -2.70 -16.86 -2.96
C SER A 53 -2.98 -16.67 -4.45
N ALA A 54 -4.05 -17.26 -4.98
CA ALA A 54 -4.40 -17.16 -6.39
C ALA A 54 -4.78 -15.74 -6.85
N ASN A 55 -5.44 -14.95 -6.00
CA ASN A 55 -6.03 -13.67 -6.40
C ASN A 55 -5.32 -12.42 -5.86
N TYR A 56 -4.48 -12.53 -4.82
CA TYR A 56 -3.85 -11.38 -4.16
C TYR A 56 -2.32 -11.40 -4.20
N ALA A 57 -1.67 -12.57 -4.16
CA ALA A 57 -0.22 -12.67 -3.97
C ALA A 57 0.58 -11.90 -5.05
N GLY A 58 0.34 -12.18 -6.34
CA GLY A 58 1.09 -11.52 -7.42
C GLY A 58 0.93 -9.99 -7.47
N ALA A 59 -0.26 -9.47 -7.12
CA ALA A 59 -0.50 -8.03 -7.04
C ALA A 59 0.20 -7.40 -5.82
N LEU A 60 0.21 -8.10 -4.68
CA LEU A 60 0.98 -7.71 -3.49
C LEU A 60 2.48 -7.73 -3.78
N ASP A 61 3.02 -8.76 -4.43
CA ASP A 61 4.44 -8.84 -4.82
C ASP A 61 4.86 -7.72 -5.76
N ALA A 62 3.99 -7.33 -6.70
CA ALA A 62 4.22 -6.17 -7.56
C ALA A 62 4.27 -4.86 -6.74
N ALA A 63 3.33 -4.66 -5.81
CA ALA A 63 3.30 -3.49 -4.92
C ALA A 63 4.49 -3.44 -3.95
N ILE A 64 4.86 -4.57 -3.36
CA ILE A 64 6.01 -4.71 -2.45
C ILE A 64 7.29 -4.27 -3.17
N ARG A 65 7.53 -4.80 -4.39
CA ARG A 65 8.69 -4.48 -5.24
C ARG A 65 8.76 -3.01 -5.66
N ARG A 66 7.63 -2.34 -5.89
CA ARG A 66 7.57 -0.90 -6.19
C ARG A 66 7.88 0.00 -4.99
N GLY A 67 7.90 -0.55 -3.78
CA GLY A 67 8.05 0.24 -2.55
C GLY A 67 6.74 0.81 -2.00
N ASP A 68 5.60 0.47 -2.59
CA ASP A 68 4.26 1.00 -2.24
C ASP A 68 3.91 0.81 -0.75
N ALA A 69 3.07 1.69 -0.22
CA ALA A 69 2.44 1.59 1.09
C ALA A 69 1.10 0.83 0.99
N PHE A 70 0.61 0.32 2.12
CA PHE A 70 -0.58 -0.54 2.18
C PHE A 70 -1.59 -0.04 3.22
N ALA A 71 -2.87 -0.09 2.85
CA ALA A 71 -4.00 0.21 3.70
C ALA A 71 -4.94 -1.01 3.79
N PRO A 72 -4.64 -1.99 4.66
CA PRO A 72 -5.60 -3.02 5.06
C PRO A 72 -6.51 -2.52 6.19
N SER A 73 -7.62 -3.21 6.39
CA SER A 73 -8.51 -3.05 7.52
C SER A 73 -8.21 -4.11 8.60
N ASN A 74 -9.14 -4.37 9.52
CA ASN A 74 -9.06 -5.49 10.47
C ASN A 74 -10.34 -6.36 10.51
N ALA A 75 -11.06 -6.45 9.39
CA ALA A 75 -12.36 -7.13 9.32
C ALA A 75 -12.27 -8.68 9.27
N GLY A 76 -11.07 -9.25 9.25
CA GLY A 76 -10.82 -10.68 9.07
C GLY A 76 -10.58 -11.04 7.60
N GLY A 77 -10.50 -12.34 7.29
CA GLY A 77 -10.33 -12.83 5.92
C GLY A 77 -9.13 -12.22 5.22
N VAL A 78 -9.37 -11.58 4.06
CA VAL A 78 -8.32 -10.91 3.27
C VAL A 78 -7.47 -9.94 4.08
N ASP A 79 -8.04 -9.15 5.00
CA ASP A 79 -7.25 -8.22 5.83
C ASP A 79 -6.22 -8.96 6.70
N THR A 80 -6.61 -10.09 7.27
CA THR A 80 -5.75 -10.89 8.15
C THR A 80 -4.68 -11.61 7.34
N LEU A 81 -5.06 -12.21 6.21
CA LEU A 81 -4.11 -12.90 5.34
C LEU A 81 -3.12 -11.91 4.70
N ALA A 82 -3.58 -10.74 4.27
CA ALA A 82 -2.71 -9.69 3.72
C ALA A 82 -1.74 -9.14 4.76
N LEU A 83 -2.19 -8.83 5.98
CA LEU A 83 -1.29 -8.34 7.03
C LEU A 83 -0.24 -9.41 7.41
N ALA A 84 -0.60 -10.69 7.42
CA ALA A 84 0.35 -11.79 7.60
C ALA A 84 1.32 -11.90 6.41
N TYR A 85 0.82 -11.83 5.18
CA TYR A 85 1.63 -11.89 3.95
C TYR A 85 2.68 -10.78 3.90
N LEU A 86 2.29 -9.53 4.17
CA LEU A 86 3.18 -8.37 4.21
C LEU A 86 4.27 -8.51 5.28
N ARG A 87 3.96 -9.09 6.45
CA ARG A 87 4.95 -9.40 7.50
C ARG A 87 5.97 -10.44 7.05
N THR A 88 5.51 -11.53 6.44
CA THR A 88 6.40 -12.59 5.91
C THR A 88 7.34 -12.04 4.84
N HIS A 89 6.86 -11.12 4.01
CA HIS A 89 7.67 -10.41 3.00
C HIS A 89 8.46 -9.22 3.55
N ARG A 90 8.58 -9.10 4.89
CA ARG A 90 9.40 -8.09 5.60
C ARG A 90 9.05 -6.64 5.23
N VAL A 91 7.81 -6.36 4.87
CA VAL A 91 7.32 -4.99 4.66
C VAL A 91 7.35 -4.25 5.99
N SER A 92 8.06 -3.12 6.04
CA SER A 92 8.15 -2.28 7.24
C SER A 92 6.75 -1.93 7.76
N PRO A 93 6.48 -2.06 9.08
CA PRO A 93 5.22 -1.58 9.68
C PRO A 93 4.88 -0.12 9.35
N SER A 94 5.89 0.74 9.17
CA SER A 94 5.71 2.15 8.76
C SER A 94 5.14 2.34 7.34
N ARG A 95 5.22 1.32 6.47
CA ARG A 95 4.53 1.30 5.16
C ARG A 95 3.08 0.83 5.25
N ILE A 96 2.58 0.47 6.43
CA ILE A 96 1.26 -0.15 6.60
C ILE A 96 0.39 0.71 7.53
N THR A 97 -0.75 1.17 7.03
CA THR A 97 -1.75 1.93 7.78
C THR A 97 -2.98 1.08 8.03
N ILE A 98 -3.20 0.67 9.28
CA ILE A 98 -4.39 -0.10 9.67
C ILE A 98 -5.58 0.85 9.80
N TYR A 99 -6.63 0.61 9.01
CA TYR A 99 -7.88 1.35 9.11
C TYR A 99 -8.87 0.64 10.03
N LEU A 100 -9.30 1.36 11.07
CA LEU A 100 -10.29 0.93 12.05
C LEU A 100 -11.55 1.79 11.90
N HIS A 101 -12.70 1.27 12.31
CA HIS A 101 -13.91 2.08 12.47
C HIS A 101 -14.26 2.25 13.95
N ARG A 102 -14.80 3.40 14.34
CA ARG A 102 -15.34 3.62 15.69
C ARG A 102 -16.86 3.82 15.56
N PRO A 103 -17.68 2.89 16.08
CA PRO A 103 -19.13 3.00 16.01
C PRO A 103 -19.62 4.31 16.63
N ARG A 104 -20.70 4.87 16.07
CA ARG A 104 -21.36 6.05 16.63
C ARG A 104 -21.87 5.75 18.06
N PRO A 105 -21.84 6.73 18.98
CA PRO A 105 -22.46 6.57 20.30
C PRO A 105 -23.94 6.21 20.15
N ASN A 106 -24.49 5.51 21.15
CA ASN A 106 -25.89 5.07 21.22
C ASN A 106 -26.34 4.10 20.09
N ARG A 107 -25.41 3.53 19.32
CA ARG A 107 -25.73 2.44 18.39
C ARG A 107 -26.23 1.23 19.18
N LYS A 108 -27.48 0.81 18.92
CA LYS A 108 -27.98 -0.50 19.37
C LYS A 108 -27.19 -1.61 18.67
N LEU A 109 -26.50 -2.41 19.46
CA LEU A 109 -25.73 -3.57 19.03
C LEU A 109 -26.46 -4.84 19.50
N ASN A 110 -26.24 -5.95 18.79
CA ASN A 110 -26.58 -7.27 19.33
C ASN A 110 -25.32 -7.91 19.92
N ALA A 111 -25.49 -8.91 20.80
CA ALA A 111 -24.38 -9.53 21.53
C ALA A 111 -23.23 -10.06 20.64
N THR A 112 -23.54 -10.48 19.40
CA THR A 112 -22.52 -10.89 18.41
C THR A 112 -21.74 -9.69 17.90
N GLN A 113 -22.41 -8.58 17.58
CA GLN A 113 -21.76 -7.33 17.17
C GLN A 113 -20.94 -6.71 18.31
N ASP A 114 -21.43 -6.75 19.56
CA ASP A 114 -20.66 -6.30 20.73
C ASP A 114 -19.38 -7.11 20.92
N ARG A 115 -19.46 -8.44 20.83
CA ARG A 115 -18.30 -9.33 20.93
C ARG A 115 -17.28 -9.05 19.83
N ILE A 116 -17.73 -8.91 18.58
CA ILE A 116 -16.88 -8.58 17.43
C ILE A 116 -16.25 -7.20 17.60
N ASN A 117 -16.99 -6.20 18.08
CA ASN A 117 -16.48 -4.87 18.34
C ASN A 117 -15.41 -4.90 19.44
N LYS A 118 -15.64 -5.60 20.56
CA LYS A 118 -14.65 -5.74 21.64
C LYS A 118 -13.34 -6.42 21.17
N MET A 119 -13.43 -7.38 20.25
CA MET A 119 -12.25 -8.06 19.69
C MET A 119 -11.47 -7.25 18.64
N ARG A 120 -12.10 -6.27 18.00
CA ARG A 120 -11.55 -5.58 16.81
C ARG A 120 -11.37 -4.08 17.00
N LEU A 121 -12.06 -3.44 17.92
CA LEU A 121 -12.16 -1.99 18.01
C LEU A 121 -11.79 -1.53 19.43
N GLY A 122 -11.48 -0.24 19.54
CA GLY A 122 -11.20 0.40 20.83
C GLY A 122 -9.71 0.47 21.18
N PRO A 123 -9.38 1.10 22.33
CA PRO A 123 -8.02 1.54 22.64
C PRO A 123 -6.99 0.41 22.72
N GLU A 124 -7.36 -0.76 23.23
CA GLU A 124 -6.46 -1.92 23.34
C GLU A 124 -5.99 -2.43 21.97
N VAL A 125 -6.89 -2.46 20.98
CA VAL A 125 -6.56 -2.91 19.62
C VAL A 125 -5.74 -1.84 18.89
N GLU A 126 -6.05 -0.57 19.09
CA GLU A 126 -5.20 0.53 18.60
C GLU A 126 -3.79 0.43 19.18
N GLU A 127 -3.67 0.29 20.50
CA GLU A 127 -2.38 0.24 21.19
C GLU A 127 -1.55 -0.98 20.79
N LYS A 128 -2.19 -2.14 20.61
CA LYS A 128 -1.56 -3.34 20.04
C LYS A 128 -0.92 -3.06 18.68
N TYR A 129 -1.59 -2.33 17.79
CA TYR A 129 -1.04 -2.00 16.48
C TYR A 129 0.06 -0.92 16.56
N ARG A 130 -0.06 0.08 17.45
CA ARG A 130 1.00 1.09 17.67
C ARG A 130 2.29 0.44 18.18
N LYS A 131 2.20 -0.46 19.16
CA LYS A 131 3.34 -1.24 19.69
C LYS A 131 4.00 -2.15 18.63
N GLN A 132 3.30 -2.48 17.55
CA GLN A 132 3.85 -3.23 16.42
C GLN A 132 4.39 -2.32 15.29
N GLY A 133 4.45 -1.01 15.52
CA GLY A 133 5.02 -0.02 14.59
C GLY A 133 4.09 0.41 13.45
N TYR A 134 2.81 0.06 13.50
CA TYR A 134 1.86 0.42 12.44
C TYR A 134 1.35 1.85 12.57
N ASN A 135 1.13 2.47 11.42
CA ASN A 135 0.25 3.64 11.34
C ASN A 135 -1.20 3.20 11.56
N ILE A 136 -2.02 4.06 12.16
CA ILE A 136 -3.43 3.77 12.43
C ILE A 136 -4.29 4.96 12.02
N ARG A 137 -5.39 4.69 11.32
CA ARG A 137 -6.46 5.67 11.07
C ARG A 137 -7.78 5.13 11.58
N VAL A 138 -8.44 5.89 12.45
CA VAL A 138 -9.74 5.53 13.04
C VAL A 138 -10.82 6.41 12.41
N ILE A 139 -11.77 5.79 11.72
CA ILE A 139 -12.86 6.48 11.03
C ILE A 139 -14.15 6.35 11.85
N GLN A 140 -14.85 7.45 12.08
CA GLN A 140 -16.15 7.43 12.76
C GLN A 140 -17.22 6.85 11.82
N GLY A 141 -18.05 5.93 12.32
CA GLY A 141 -19.14 5.31 11.56
C GLY A 141 -19.06 3.79 11.56
N TYR A 142 -19.40 3.18 10.42
CA TYR A 142 -19.38 1.75 10.19
C TYR A 142 -18.19 1.36 9.28
N HIS A 143 -18.11 0.08 8.93
CA HIS A 143 -17.17 -0.41 7.93
C HIS A 143 -17.33 0.31 6.58
N THR A 144 -18.55 0.72 6.19
CA THR A 144 -18.79 1.43 4.93
C THR A 144 -18.09 2.79 4.86
N GLU A 145 -18.19 3.62 5.91
CA GLU A 145 -17.51 4.93 5.96
C GLU A 145 -15.99 4.77 6.04
N ARG A 146 -15.51 3.78 6.81
CA ARG A 146 -14.09 3.43 6.85
C ARG A 146 -13.57 3.04 5.47
N ASP A 147 -14.25 2.11 4.79
CA ASP A 147 -13.84 1.62 3.48
C ASP A 147 -13.89 2.74 2.42
N ALA A 148 -14.85 3.67 2.51
CA ALA A 148 -14.88 4.86 1.66
C ALA A 148 -13.67 5.77 1.91
N ALA A 149 -13.30 5.99 3.18
CA ALA A 149 -12.09 6.75 3.53
C ALA A 149 -10.80 6.03 3.08
N MET A 150 -10.78 4.70 3.06
CA MET A 150 -9.68 3.91 2.49
C MET A 150 -9.57 4.10 0.98
N THR A 151 -10.68 4.06 0.22
CA THR A 151 -10.68 4.35 -1.23
C THR A 151 -10.23 5.78 -1.52
N GLU A 152 -10.66 6.77 -0.72
CA GLU A 152 -10.27 8.17 -0.91
C GLU A 152 -8.78 8.41 -0.59
N ALA A 153 -8.25 7.78 0.46
CA ALA A 153 -6.86 7.95 0.89
C ALA A 153 -5.83 7.04 0.19
N SER A 154 -6.23 6.30 -0.86
CA SER A 154 -5.36 5.38 -1.62
C SER A 154 -5.38 5.65 -3.13
N ASP A 155 -4.29 5.27 -3.80
CA ASP A 155 -4.06 5.53 -5.22
C ASP A 155 -4.57 4.42 -6.14
N TYR A 156 -4.78 3.22 -5.60
CA TYR A 156 -5.36 2.07 -6.29
C TYR A 156 -5.82 1.02 -5.26
N ASP A 157 -6.58 0.03 -5.73
CA ASP A 157 -7.06 -1.08 -4.91
C ASP A 157 -6.38 -2.39 -5.32
N ILE A 158 -6.03 -3.24 -4.35
CA ILE A 158 -5.71 -4.66 -4.58
C ILE A 158 -6.93 -5.43 -4.07
N LEU A 159 -7.80 -5.85 -4.99
CA LEU A 159 -9.06 -6.49 -4.68
C LEU A 159 -9.42 -7.63 -5.62
N TRP A 160 -10.24 -8.55 -5.13
CA TRP A 160 -10.88 -9.59 -5.93
C TRP A 160 -12.34 -9.72 -5.50
N VAL A 161 -13.25 -9.56 -6.46
CA VAL A 161 -14.68 -9.82 -6.27
C VAL A 161 -14.96 -11.25 -6.68
N ARG A 162 -15.38 -12.08 -5.72
CA ARG A 162 -15.80 -13.47 -5.95
C ARG A 162 -16.90 -13.56 -7.01
N GLY A 163 -16.81 -14.58 -7.87
CA GLY A 163 -17.82 -14.85 -8.88
C GLY A 163 -19.19 -15.23 -8.28
N ASP A 164 -20.26 -15.07 -9.06
CA ASP A 164 -21.61 -15.31 -8.55
C ASP A 164 -21.84 -16.79 -8.23
N ALA A 165 -21.43 -17.70 -9.11
CA ALA A 165 -21.50 -19.16 -8.88
C ALA A 165 -20.70 -19.61 -7.64
N GLU A 166 -19.49 -19.07 -7.43
CA GLU A 166 -18.69 -19.34 -6.22
C GLU A 166 -19.37 -18.79 -4.95
N THR A 167 -20.05 -17.64 -5.07
CA THR A 167 -20.80 -17.01 -3.97
C THR A 167 -22.05 -17.82 -3.62
N ALA A 168 -22.74 -18.36 -4.63
CA ALA A 168 -23.86 -19.27 -4.46
C ALA A 168 -23.42 -20.58 -3.78
N ALA A 169 -22.33 -21.20 -4.26
CA ALA A 169 -21.77 -22.41 -3.67
C ALA A 169 -21.35 -22.22 -2.20
N LEU A 170 -20.75 -21.08 -1.86
CA LEU A 170 -20.33 -20.79 -0.48
C LEU A 170 -21.51 -20.58 0.49
N TYR A 171 -22.54 -19.84 0.07
CA TYR A 171 -23.64 -19.47 0.96
C TYR A 171 -24.83 -20.43 0.91
N GLY A 172 -24.95 -21.29 -0.11
CA GLY A 172 -26.04 -22.26 -0.24
C GLY A 172 -27.41 -21.61 -0.12
N SER A 173 -28.27 -22.10 0.77
CA SER A 173 -29.59 -21.53 1.05
C SER A 173 -29.58 -20.10 1.62
N LYS A 174 -28.41 -19.56 2.04
CA LYS A 174 -28.24 -18.17 2.48
C LYS A 174 -27.78 -17.24 1.36
N TYR A 175 -27.51 -17.77 0.15
CA TYR A 175 -27.19 -16.98 -1.03
C TYR A 175 -28.35 -16.05 -1.38
N ARG A 176 -28.02 -14.87 -1.92
CA ARG A 176 -28.99 -13.83 -2.29
C ARG A 176 -28.62 -13.29 -3.67
N PRO A 177 -29.33 -13.68 -4.74
CA PRO A 177 -29.09 -13.16 -6.09
C PRO A 177 -29.03 -11.64 -6.13
N GLY A 178 -28.10 -11.09 -6.92
CA GLY A 178 -27.92 -9.64 -7.06
C GLY A 178 -27.38 -8.90 -5.83
N ARG A 179 -27.01 -9.58 -4.73
CA ARG A 179 -26.45 -8.93 -3.55
C ARG A 179 -25.05 -8.37 -3.82
N ILE A 180 -24.95 -7.04 -3.85
CA ILE A 180 -23.67 -6.32 -3.96
C ILE A 180 -22.81 -6.55 -2.70
N SER A 181 -21.63 -7.17 -2.89
CA SER A 181 -20.66 -7.45 -1.83
C SER A 181 -19.93 -6.20 -1.34
N GLY A 182 -19.25 -6.26 -0.18
CA GLY A 182 -18.44 -5.14 0.33
C GLY A 182 -17.31 -4.76 -0.63
N THR A 183 -16.58 -5.77 -1.13
CA THR A 183 -15.51 -5.59 -2.11
C THR A 183 -15.99 -5.03 -3.44
N GLN A 184 -17.19 -5.43 -3.89
CA GLN A 184 -17.83 -4.85 -5.07
C GLN A 184 -18.08 -3.34 -4.87
N LYS A 185 -18.63 -2.93 -3.72
CA LYS A 185 -18.81 -1.51 -3.38
C LYS A 185 -17.51 -0.71 -3.34
N ASN A 186 -16.38 -1.35 -2.99
CA ASN A 186 -15.06 -0.71 -3.04
C ASN A 186 -14.60 -0.47 -4.47
N ARG A 187 -14.70 -1.48 -5.34
CA ARG A 187 -14.46 -1.33 -6.79
C ARG A 187 -15.32 -0.24 -7.40
N ASP A 188 -16.60 -0.19 -7.07
CA ASP A 188 -17.53 0.83 -7.59
C ASP A 188 -17.19 2.24 -7.09
N ARG A 189 -16.76 2.38 -5.83
CA ARG A 189 -16.22 3.65 -5.30
C ARG A 189 -14.96 4.09 -6.03
N ARG A 190 -14.02 3.18 -6.31
CA ARG A 190 -12.79 3.46 -7.07
C ARG A 190 -13.14 3.99 -8.46
N LEU A 191 -13.99 3.29 -9.20
CA LEU A 191 -14.44 3.70 -10.53
C LEU A 191 -15.13 5.09 -10.54
N LEU A 192 -15.87 5.45 -9.48
CA LEU A 192 -16.45 6.79 -9.33
C LEU A 192 -15.41 7.85 -8.98
N LYS A 193 -14.43 7.54 -8.12
CA LYS A 193 -13.30 8.43 -7.78
C LYS A 193 -12.45 8.73 -9.02
N ASP A 194 -12.10 7.70 -9.77
CA ASP A 194 -11.23 7.79 -10.94
C ASP A 194 -11.87 8.62 -12.07
N LYS A 195 -13.19 8.46 -12.29
CA LYS A 195 -13.99 9.35 -13.15
C LYS A 195 -13.98 10.81 -12.68
N ARG A 196 -13.99 11.06 -11.38
CA ARG A 196 -13.97 12.40 -10.78
C ARG A 196 -12.59 13.06 -10.85
N THR A 197 -11.50 12.29 -10.80
CA THR A 197 -10.11 12.80 -10.86
C THR A 197 -9.49 12.79 -12.25
N GLY A 198 -10.17 12.23 -13.26
CA GLY A 198 -9.63 12.08 -14.62
C GLY A 198 -8.47 11.08 -14.72
N THR A 199 -8.29 10.24 -13.71
CA THR A 199 -7.21 9.24 -13.66
C THR A 199 -7.73 7.91 -14.21
N PRO A 200 -7.10 7.30 -15.22
CA PRO A 200 -7.54 5.98 -15.68
C PRO A 200 -7.26 4.91 -14.62
N SER A 201 -8.28 4.11 -14.30
CA SER A 201 -8.18 3.00 -13.34
C SER A 201 -7.24 1.92 -13.88
N VAL A 202 -6.20 1.57 -13.12
CA VAL A 202 -5.39 0.37 -13.37
C VAL A 202 -6.05 -0.79 -12.62
N THR A 203 -6.57 -1.76 -13.35
CA THR A 203 -7.11 -3.03 -12.83
C THR A 203 -6.08 -4.14 -12.86
#